data_AF-A0A3M1SG57-F1
#
_entry.id   AF-A0A3M1SG57-F1
#
_cell.length_a   1.000
_cell.length_b   1.000
_cell.length_c   1.000
_cell.angle_alpha   90.00
_cell.angle_beta   90.00
_cell.angle_gamma   90.00
#
_symmetry.space_group_name_H-M   'P 1'
#
loop_
_entity.id
_entity.type
_entity.pdbx_description
1 polymer ?
#
loop_
_entity_poly.entity_id
_entity_poly.type
_entity_poly.pdbx_seq_one_letter_code
_entity_poly.pdbx_strand_id
1 'polypeptide(L)' 'MYDLVFDQSANRYSLTKRQFVFTEFLPALETITIAEAVPVEDFSDHLRQKLDEKLENGYPPDAPTSTEFVEQ' A
#
# COMPACT_ATOMS: atom_id res chain seq x y z
N MET A 1 20.73 0.27 -12.71
CA MET A 1 21.00 0.25 -11.26
C MET A 1 22.48 0.49 -11.02
N TYR A 2 22.79 1.38 -10.08
CA TYR A 2 24.15 1.73 -9.68
C TYR A 2 24.30 1.53 -8.19
N ASP A 3 25.52 1.19 -7.78
CA ASP A 3 25.86 0.90 -6.39
C ASP A 3 27.10 1.67 -5.99
N LEU A 4 27.12 2.12 -4.74
CA LEU A 4 28.32 2.70 -4.15
C LEU A 4 29.23 1.57 -3.69
N VAL A 5 30.38 1.43 -4.36
CA VAL A 5 31.39 0.42 -4.05
C VAL A 5 32.58 1.12 -3.42
N PHE A 6 33.03 0.65 -2.26
CA PHE A 6 34.20 1.20 -1.60
C PHE A 6 35.48 0.81 -2.33
N ASP A 7 36.22 1.82 -2.79
CA ASP A 7 37.57 1.64 -3.32
C ASP A 7 38.58 1.88 -2.19
N GLN A 8 39.21 0.79 -1.74
CA GLN A 8 40.21 0.82 -0.68
C GLN A 8 41.49 1.56 -1.09
N SER A 9 41.83 1.57 -2.38
CA SER A 9 43.05 2.21 -2.88
C SER A 9 42.92 3.73 -2.92
N ALA A 10 41.73 4.22 -3.26
CA ALA A 10 41.40 5.64 -3.26
C ALA A 10 40.77 6.12 -1.94
N ASN A 11 40.54 5.22 -0.99
CA ASN A 11 39.82 5.44 0.26
C ASN A 11 38.50 6.21 0.07
N ARG A 12 37.71 5.82 -0.93
CA ARG A 12 36.48 6.53 -1.32
C ARG A 12 35.45 5.58 -1.91
N TYR A 13 34.17 5.88 -1.74
CA TYR A 13 33.10 5.19 -2.45
C TYR A 13 32.95 5.73 -3.87
N SER A 14 32.92 4.81 -4.83
CA SER A 14 32.72 5.12 -6.25
C SER A 14 31.38 4.53 -6.72
N LEU A 15 30.58 5.37 -7.37
CA LEU A 15 29.32 4.93 -7.96
C LEU A 15 29.63 4.04 -9.18
N THR A 16 29.30 2.76 -9.06
CA THR A 16 29.61 1.74 -10.06
C THR A 16 28.32 1.21 -10.67
N LYS A 17 28.28 1.09 -12.00
CA LYS A 17 27.13 0.50 -12.70
C LYS A 17 27.06 -0.99 -12.37
N ARG A 18 26.07 -1.39 -11.57
CA ARG A 18 25.83 -2.80 -11.23
C ARG A 18 25.09 -3.51 -12.36
N GLN A 19 24.05 -2.89 -12.87
CA GLN A 19 23.07 -3.58 -13.72
C GLN A 19 22.42 -2.61 -14.69
N PHE A 20 22.15 -3.10 -15.90
CA PHE A 20 21.29 -2.42 -16.86
C PHE A 20 19.95 -3.15 -16.92
N VAL A 21 18.84 -2.42 -16.77
CA VAL A 21 17.49 -2.95 -16.88
C VAL A 21 16.81 -2.20 -18.00
N PHE A 22 16.34 -2.94 -19.00
CA PHE A 22 15.44 -2.42 -20.01
C PHE A 22 14.02 -2.59 -19.49
N THR A 23 13.35 -1.49 -19.17
CA THR A 23 11.94 -1.50 -18.79
C THR A 23 11.11 -1.19 -20.03
N GLU A 24 10.16 -2.06 -20.35
CA GLU A 24 9.19 -1.78 -21.40
C GLU A 24 8.26 -0.63 -20.97
N PHE A 25 7.93 0.25 -21.92
CA PHE A 25 7.21 1.49 -21.61
C PHE A 25 5.82 1.23 -21.02
N LEU A 26 5.02 0.38 -21.65
CA LEU A 26 3.63 0.16 -21.25
C LEU A 26 3.52 -0.56 -19.90
N PRO A 27 4.23 -1.68 -19.63
CA PRO A 27 4.18 -2.33 -18.32
C PRO A 27 4.69 -1.45 -17.18
N ALA A 28 5.72 -0.63 -17.43
CA ALA A 28 6.22 0.30 -16.43
C ALA A 28 5.20 1.41 -16.13
N LEU A 29 4.54 1.93 -17.18
CA LEU A 29 3.49 2.93 -17.02
C LEU A 29 2.28 2.37 -16.26
N GLU A 30 1.83 1.16 -16.58
CA GLU A 30 0.77 0.46 -15.86
C GLU A 30 1.13 0.25 -14.40
N THR A 31 2.33 -0.24 -14.10
CA THR A 31 2.80 -0.42 -12.70
C THR A 31 2.78 0.89 -11.90
N ILE A 32 3.08 2.03 -12.53
CA ILE A 32 3.10 3.34 -11.85
C ILE A 32 1.69 3.94 -11.73
N THR A 33 0.82 3.70 -12.70
CA THR A 33 -0.48 4.39 -12.80
C THR A 33 -1.65 3.56 -12.28
N ILE A 34 -1.51 2.24 -12.18
CA ILE A 34 -2.52 1.33 -11.69
C ILE A 34 -2.18 1.00 -10.25
N ALA A 35 -3.09 1.32 -9.32
CA ALA A 35 -2.96 0.91 -7.94
C ALA A 35 -3.09 -0.62 -7.86
N GLU A 36 -2.13 -1.26 -7.20
CA GLU A 36 -2.24 -2.69 -6.89
C GLU A 36 -3.37 -2.89 -5.88
N ALA A 37 -4.35 -3.72 -6.25
CA ALA A 37 -5.38 -4.14 -5.35
C ALA A 37 -4.76 -5.09 -4.31
N VAL A 38 -4.80 -4.68 -3.04
CA VAL A 38 -4.48 -5.56 -1.92
C VAL A 38 -5.56 -6.64 -1.75
N PRO A 39 -5.21 -7.80 -1.16
CA PRO A 39 -6.17 -8.85 -0.81
C PRO A 39 -7.39 -8.29 -0.06
N VAL A 40 -8.57 -8.81 -0.36
CA VAL A 40 -9.82 -8.35 0.25
C VAL A 40 -9.83 -8.62 1.76
N GLU A 41 -9.07 -9.61 2.20
CA GLU A 41 -8.86 -9.97 3.59
C GLU A 41 -8.18 -8.82 4.35
N ASP A 42 -7.12 -8.24 3.81
CA ASP A 42 -6.40 -7.11 4.41
C ASP A 42 -7.31 -5.88 4.55
N PHE A 43 -8.16 -5.64 3.53
CA PHE A 43 -9.17 -4.59 3.60
C PHE A 43 -10.22 -4.88 4.67
N SER A 44 -10.69 -6.13 4.77
CA SER A 44 -11.71 -6.55 5.73
C SER A 44 -11.20 -6.45 7.17
N ASP A 45 -9.95 -6.83 7.41
CA ASP A 45 -9.32 -6.71 8.72
C ASP A 45 -9.09 -5.25 9.10
N HIS A 46 -8.66 -4.42 8.14
CA HIS A 46 -8.53 -2.97 8.37
C HIS A 46 -9.88 -2.30 8.68
N LEU A 47 -10.94 -2.72 7.98
CA LEU A 47 -12.30 -2.25 8.24
C LEU A 47 -12.78 -2.69 9.62
N ARG A 48 -12.56 -3.96 9.97
CA ARG A 48 -12.94 -4.50 11.28
C ARG A 48 -12.23 -3.78 12.41
N GLN A 49 -10.93 -3.54 12.28
CA GLN A 49 -10.17 -2.76 13.26
C GLN A 49 -10.77 -1.37 13.43
N LYS A 50 -11.10 -0.66 12.34
CA LYS A 50 -11.74 0.66 12.42
C LYS A 50 -13.13 0.61 13.08
N LEU A 51 -13.91 -0.44 12.82
CA LEU A 51 -15.21 -0.63 13.45
C LEU A 51 -15.06 -0.88 14.94
N ASP A 52 -14.15 -1.77 15.34
CA ASP A 52 -13.85 -2.06 16.73
C ASP A 52 -13.39 -0.78 17.47
N GLU A 53 -12.45 -0.01 16.91
CA GLU A 53 -12.01 1.29 17.45
C GLU A 53 -13.15 2.31 17.63
N LYS A 54 -14.13 2.31 16.71
CA LYS A 54 -15.29 3.21 16.75
C LYS A 54 -16.36 2.75 17.74
N LEU A 55 -16.49 1.44 17.95
CA LEU A 55 -17.52 0.83 18.79
C LEU A 55 -17.05 0.66 20.25
N GLU A 56 -15.74 0.57 20.50
CA GLU A 56 -15.16 0.41 21.84
C GLU A 56 -15.37 1.64 22.75
N ASN A 57 -15.52 2.84 22.17
CA ASN A 57 -15.88 4.07 22.90
C ASN A 57 -17.39 4.24 23.16
N GLY A 58 -18.19 3.20 22.86
CA GLY A 58 -19.46 3.00 23.51
C GLY A 58 -20.62 3.90 23.11
N TYR A 59 -20.73 4.42 21.88
CA TYR A 59 -22.02 4.83 21.29
C TYR A 59 -21.97 4.84 19.75
N PRO A 60 -23.03 4.41 19.04
CA PRO A 60 -23.14 4.57 17.60
C PRO A 60 -23.53 6.03 17.28
N PRO A 61 -22.78 6.79 16.47
CA PRO A 61 -23.24 8.09 16.04
C PRO A 61 -24.15 7.87 14.82
N ASP A 62 -25.47 7.90 15.02
CA ASP A 62 -26.49 8.09 13.99
C ASP A 62 -26.34 7.24 12.71
N ALA A 63 -26.17 5.93 12.84
CA ALA A 63 -26.56 5.04 11.75
C ALA A 63 -28.08 4.84 11.83
N PRO A 64 -28.88 5.11 10.78
CA PRO A 64 -30.26 4.67 10.77
C PRO A 64 -30.23 3.14 10.92
N THR A 65 -30.63 2.66 12.10
CA THR A 65 -30.76 1.24 12.39
C THR A 65 -31.64 0.65 11.29
N SER A 66 -31.17 -0.40 10.59
CA SER A 66 -31.85 -1.07 9.47
C SER A 66 -33.22 -1.69 9.80
N THR A 67 -33.86 -1.28 10.90
CA THR A 67 -35.24 -1.55 11.26
C THR A 67 -36.27 -0.85 10.36
N GLU A 68 -35.88 0.09 9.49
CA GLU A 68 -36.82 0.83 8.63
C GLU A 68 -37.21 0.10 7.32
N PHE A 69 -36.73 -1.13 7.08
CA PHE A 69 -37.07 -1.91 5.88
C PHE A 69 -38.06 -3.07 6.11
N VAL A 70 -38.72 -3.14 7.27
CA VAL A 70 -39.77 -4.15 7.55
C VAL A 70 -41.04 -3.46 8.06
N GLU A 71 -41.70 -2.68 7.20
CA GLU A 71 -43.17 -2.55 7.15
C GLU A 71 -43.58 -1.60 6.01
N GLN A 72 -43.80 -2.16 4.81
CA GLN A 72 -45.02 -1.98 4.02
C GLN A 72 -45.03 -2.88 2.78
#